data_AF-A0A1Z8BG16-F1
#
_entry.id   AF-A0A1Z8BG16-F1
#
_cell.length_a   1.000
_cell.length_b   1.000
_cell.length_c   1.000
_cell.angle_alpha   90.00
_cell.angle_beta   90.00
_cell.angle_gamma   90.00
#
_symmetry.space_group_name_H-M   'P 1'
#
loop_
_entity.id
_entity.type
_entity.pdbx_description
1 polymer ?
#
loop_
_entity_poly.entity_id
_entity_poly.type
_entity_poly.pdbx_seq_one_letter_code
_entity_poly.pdbx_strand_id
1 'polypeptide(L)' 'MDVQMWTYILVGVTFALYIGIAIWSRAGSTKEFYVAGGGVSPLANGMATAADWMSAASFISMAGIIAFAGYDG' A
#
# COMPACT_ATOMS: atom_id res chain seq x y z
N MET A 1 -7.71 25.84 8.84
CA MET A 1 -7.89 24.42 9.18
C MET A 1 -6.68 23.99 9.97
N ASP A 2 -6.87 23.35 11.12
CA ASP A 2 -5.77 22.88 11.95
C ASP A 2 -5.14 21.59 11.40
N VAL A 3 -3.91 21.27 11.82
CA VAL A 3 -3.17 20.07 11.41
C VAL A 3 -3.97 18.81 11.70
N GLN A 4 -4.62 18.73 12.88
CA GLN A 4 -5.44 17.57 13.24
C GLN A 4 -6.59 17.32 12.24
N MET A 5 -7.21 18.40 11.76
CA MET A 5 -8.27 18.32 10.76
C MET A 5 -7.74 17.80 9.42
N TRP A 6 -6.55 18.27 8.99
CA TRP A 6 -5.88 17.75 7.79
C TRP A 6 -5.53 16.27 7.93
N THR A 7 -5.03 15.86 9.10
CA THR A 7 -4.72 14.45 9.38
C THR A 7 -5.95 13.57 9.19
N TYR A 8 -7.09 13.95 9.77
CA TYR A 8 -8.33 13.17 9.63
C TYR A 8 -8.83 13.11 8.20
N ILE A 9 -8.75 14.21 7.45
CA ILE A 9 -9.14 14.22 6.03
C ILE A 9 -8.26 13.27 5.22
N LEU A 10 -6.94 13.37 5.35
CA LEU A 10 -6.00 12.55 4.57
C LEU A 10 -6.12 11.07 4.92
N VAL A 11 -6.22 10.73 6.21
CA VAL A 11 -6.42 9.34 6.65
C VAL A 11 -7.76 8.82 6.16
N GLY A 12 -8.84 9.59 6.35
CA GLY A 12 -10.18 9.20 5.92
C GLY A 12 -10.27 8.97 4.41
N VAL A 13 -9.71 9.86 3.60
CA VAL A 13 -9.71 9.77 2.14
C VAL A 13 -8.92 8.56 1.66
N THR A 14 -7.74 8.30 2.21
CA THR A 14 -6.91 7.16 1.79
C THR A 14 -7.60 5.83 2.14
N PHE A 15 -8.16 5.69 3.34
CA PHE A 15 -8.93 4.50 3.71
C PHE A 15 -10.16 4.31 2.81
N ALA A 16 -10.94 5.37 2.59
CA ALA A 16 -12.11 5.31 1.73
C ALA A 16 -11.75 4.88 0.29
N LEU A 17 -10.64 5.39 -0.24
CA LEU A 17 -10.13 5.00 -1.55
C LEU A 17 -9.79 3.50 -1.61
N TYR A 18 -9.00 2.99 -0.66
CA TYR A 18 -8.63 1.57 -0.64
C TYR A 18 -9.84 0.64 -0.45
N ILE A 19 -10.79 1.02 0.40
CA ILE A 19 -12.06 0.29 0.58
C ILE A 19 -12.86 0.30 -0.72
N GLY A 20 -12.96 1.45 -1.38
CA GLY A 20 -13.64 1.59 -2.67
C GLY A 20 -13.03 0.68 -3.75
N ILE A 21 -11.70 0.64 -3.84
CA ILE A 21 -10.98 -0.27 -4.74
C ILE A 21 -11.29 -1.73 -4.40
N ALA A 22 -11.23 -2.12 -3.13
CA ALA A 22 -11.49 -3.49 -2.70
C ALA A 22 -12.91 -3.97 -3.03
N ILE A 23 -13.91 -3.09 -2.91
CA ILE A 23 -15.29 -3.38 -3.30
C ILE A 23 -15.39 -3.52 -4.83
N TRP A 24 -14.76 -2.62 -5.58
CA TRP A 24 -14.79 -2.62 -7.04
C TRP A 24 -14.05 -3.83 -7.65
N SER A 25 -12.98 -4.30 -7.01
CA SER A 25 -12.15 -5.40 -7.47
C SER A 25 -12.50 -6.76 -6.86
N ARG A 26 -13.73 -6.92 -6.33
CA ARG A 26 -14.14 -8.15 -5.63
C ARG A 26 -14.13 -9.36 -6.57
N ALA A 27 -13.34 -10.38 -6.23
CA ALA A 27 -13.26 -11.62 -7.01
C ALA A 27 -14.57 -12.43 -6.94
N GLY A 28 -15.02 -12.94 -8.09
CA GLY A 28 -16.20 -13.80 -8.22
C GLY A 28 -15.88 -15.30 -8.23
N SER A 29 -14.61 -15.68 -8.41
CA SER A 29 -14.17 -17.08 -8.44
C SER A 29 -12.80 -17.29 -7.77
N THR A 30 -12.46 -18.55 -7.48
CA THR A 30 -11.13 -18.92 -6.93
C THR A 30 -10.00 -18.58 -7.91
N LYS A 31 -10.22 -18.73 -9.22
CA LYS A 31 -9.23 -18.38 -10.25
C LYS A 31 -8.94 -16.88 -10.26
N GLU A 32 -9.97 -16.05 -10.13
CA GLU A 32 -9.79 -14.59 -10.00
C GLU A 32 -9.10 -14.22 -8.69
N PHE A 33 -9.45 -14.90 -7.60
CA PHE A 33 -8.87 -14.62 -6.29
C PHE A 33 -7.37 -14.96 -6.21
N TYR A 34 -6.94 -16.11 -6.73
CA TYR A 34 -5.55 -16.58 -6.58
C TYR A 34 -4.61 -16.11 -7.68
N VAL A 35 -5.09 -15.97 -8.92
CA VAL A 35 -4.23 -15.66 -10.07
C VAL A 35 -4.73 -14.49 -10.91
N ALA A 36 -5.72 -13.72 -10.41
CA ALA A 36 -6.30 -12.58 -11.12
C ALA A 36 -6.72 -12.92 -12.56
N GLY A 37 -7.22 -14.15 -12.77
CA GLY A 37 -7.59 -14.66 -14.09
C GLY A 37 -6.43 -14.88 -15.08
N GLY A 38 -5.19 -14.60 -14.69
CA GLY A 38 -4.00 -14.61 -15.55
C GLY A 38 -3.83 -13.36 -16.42
N GLY A 39 -4.61 -12.30 -16.16
CA GLY A 39 -4.66 -11.09 -16.99
C GLY A 39 -3.73 -9.95 -16.58
N VAL A 40 -3.00 -10.08 -15.46
CA VAL A 40 -2.13 -9.01 -14.94
C VAL A 40 -0.79 -9.01 -15.67
N SER A 41 -0.37 -7.85 -16.19
CA SER A 41 0.90 -7.74 -16.89
C SER A 41 2.09 -7.94 -15.94
N PRO A 42 3.24 -8.45 -16.42
CA PRO A 42 4.42 -8.64 -15.57
C PRO A 42 4.88 -7.37 -14.85
N LEU A 43 4.79 -6.21 -15.50
CA LEU A 43 5.17 -4.93 -14.89
C LEU A 43 4.22 -4.54 -13.75
N ALA A 44 2.90 -4.66 -13.96
CA ALA A 44 1.92 -4.38 -12.91
C ALA A 44 2.08 -5.34 -11.72
N ASN A 45 2.31 -6.62 -11.99
CA ASN A 45 2.57 -7.62 -10.96
C ASN A 45 3.87 -7.31 -10.19
N GLY A 46 4.94 -6.90 -10.89
CA GLY A 46 6.20 -6.50 -10.25
C GLY A 46 6.04 -5.28 -9.34
N MET A 47 5.27 -4.27 -9.77
CA MET A 47 4.95 -3.10 -8.95
C MET A 47 4.12 -3.47 -7.71
N ALA A 48 3.13 -4.38 -7.86
CA ALA A 48 2.34 -4.88 -6.74
C ALA A 48 3.23 -5.59 -5.70
N THR A 49 4.10 -6.50 -6.14
CA THR A 49 5.06 -7.19 -5.25
C THR A 49 5.98 -6.21 -4.52
N ALA A 50 6.49 -5.17 -5.21
CA ALA A 50 7.35 -4.17 -4.58
C ALA A 50 6.59 -3.35 -3.53
N ALA A 51 5.32 -3.02 -3.78
CA ALA A 51 4.47 -2.35 -2.82
C ALA A 51 4.17 -3.24 -1.60
N ASP A 52 3.83 -4.52 -1.83
CA ASP A 52 3.55 -5.48 -0.76
C ASP A 52 4.78 -5.80 0.10
N TRP A 53 5.99 -5.69 -0.46
CA TRP A 53 7.24 -5.84 0.29
C TRP A 53 7.46 -4.68 1.28
N MET A 54 6.94 -3.50 0.99
CA MET A 54 7.11 -2.29 1.81
C MET A 54 6.02 -2.18 2.87
N SER A 55 6.30 -2.66 4.09
CA SER A 55 5.42 -2.42 5.24
C SER A 55 5.64 -1.04 5.87
N ALA A 56 4.64 -0.53 6.60
CA ALA A 56 4.78 0.69 7.40
C ALA A 56 5.91 0.58 8.44
N ALA A 57 6.08 -0.60 9.04
CA ALA A 57 7.15 -0.87 9.99
C ALA A 57 8.52 -0.76 9.31
N SER A 58 8.68 -1.35 8.12
CA SER A 58 9.91 -1.28 7.34
C SER A 58 10.28 0.17 7.01
N PHE A 59 9.30 0.98 6.58
CA PHE A 59 9.52 2.39 6.26
C PHE A 59 9.95 3.21 7.48
N ILE A 60 9.22 3.10 8.60
CA ILE A 60 9.54 3.82 9.84
C ILE A 60 10.88 3.38 10.40
N SER A 61 11.20 2.08 10.34
CA SER A 61 12.44 1.52 10.85
C SER A 61 13.65 2.03 10.05
N MET A 62 13.56 2.05 8.72
CA MET A 62 14.61 2.59 7.87
C MET A 62 14.83 4.08 8.12
N ALA A 63 13.76 4.88 8.20
CA ALA A 63 13.84 6.30 8.53
C ALA A 63 14.48 6.52 9.92
N GLY A 64 14.12 5.69 10.90
CA GLY A 64 14.70 5.72 12.24
C GLY A 64 16.20 5.39 12.23
N ILE A 65 16.60 4.29 11.60
CA ILE A 65 18.02 3.89 11.49
C ILE A 65 18.82 5.02 10.83
N ILE A 66 18.36 5.58 9.72
CA ILE A 66 19.06 6.67 9.03
C ILE A 66 19.17 7.91 9.93
N ALA A 67 18.11 8.25 10.65
CA ALA A 67 18.11 9.41 11.54
C ALA A 67 19.12 9.29 12.70
N PHE A 68 19.35 8.07 13.21
CA PHE A 68 20.24 7.83 14.35
C PHE A 68 21.65 7.38 13.99
N ALA A 69 21.82 6.71 12.86
CA ALA A 69 23.04 5.99 12.52
C ALA A 69 23.63 6.40 11.15
N GLY A 70 22.90 7.22 10.38
CA GLY A 70 23.32 7.70 9.05
C GLY A 70 22.92 6.74 7.92
N TYR A 71 23.27 7.12 6.69
CA TYR A 71 22.86 6.37 5.49
C TYR A 71 23.48 4.96 5.42
N ASP A 72 24.73 4.82 5.85
CA ASP A 72 25.43 3.53 5.88
C ASP A 72 25.06 2.67 7.10
N GLY A 73 24.37 3.27 8.08
CA GLY A 73 24.00 2.66 9.35
C GLY A 73 25.12 2.61 10.39
#